data_AF-A0A7Y4R1X0-F1
#
_entry.id   AF-A0A7Y4R1X0-F1
#
_cell.length_a   1.000
_cell.length_b   1.000
_cell.length_c   1.000
_cell.angle_alpha   90.00
_cell.angle_beta   90.00
_cell.angle_gamma   90.00
#
_symmetry.space_group_name_H-M   'P 1'
#
loop_
_entity.id
_entity.type
_entity.pdbx_description
1 polymer ?
#
loop_
_entity_poly.entity_id
_entity_poly.type
_entity_poly.pdbx_seq_one_letter_code
_entity_poly.pdbx_strand_id
1 'polypeptide(L)'
;MRSCWSLKFVSYLIGVLICYIPDTTQAQYSLPNEIPLGNKALDLQPYLFPINPGSTNFLSGTMGELRSTHFHAGIDVRTNSMIGAPVLATQQGYISRIIVGAYGYGHAVIITHPDGNSSLYGHLDKFKGLVAAHVLNEQYAKKSFDLDLNFTPDQFPVQRGDTIGLSGNTGGSAGPHLHFEIRDSNNFALNPLAFGFTEIKDFLPPFAIKVALTTMDINSRVNDRFGRFEFNLVKSGNTYILPNPIFANGKIGIELLAHDRIDRSQFRCGLNYIELLADSTSIFTQEINQINFEESYDIPWLMDFKTLKTRGLRFNKLYVSDGNPLS
;
A
#
# COMPACT_ATOMS: atom_id res chain seq x y z
N MET A 1 10.79 -7.01 -1.05
CA MET A 1 11.14 -7.34 0.36
C MET A 1 9.86 -7.80 1.04
N ARG A 2 9.87 -8.96 1.71
CA ARG A 2 8.74 -9.41 2.52
C ARG A 2 9.13 -9.24 3.99
N SER A 3 8.65 -8.18 4.62
CA SER A 3 8.81 -7.92 6.05
C SER A 3 7.86 -8.81 6.85
N CYS A 4 7.97 -10.13 6.72
CA CYS A 4 7.07 -11.07 7.37
C CYS A 4 7.49 -11.31 8.83
N TRP A 5 6.59 -11.02 9.78
CA TRP A 5 6.66 -11.54 11.13
C TRP A 5 5.45 -12.41 11.40
N SER A 6 5.71 -13.62 11.91
CA SER A 6 4.68 -14.45 12.51
C SER A 6 4.41 -13.93 13.91
N LEU A 7 3.23 -13.36 14.15
CA LEU A 7 2.74 -13.09 15.50
C LEU A 7 2.32 -14.43 16.11
N LYS A 8 3.27 -15.17 16.68
CA LYS A 8 2.97 -16.41 17.41
C LYS A 8 2.45 -16.06 18.80
N PHE A 9 1.17 -16.31 19.05
CA PHE A 9 0.65 -16.38 20.41
C PHE A 9 1.27 -17.60 21.09
N VAL A 10 2.36 -17.40 21.83
CA VAL A 10 2.97 -18.49 22.61
C VAL A 10 2.02 -18.84 23.75
N SER A 11 1.58 -20.09 23.73
CA SER A 11 0.58 -20.70 24.59
C SER A 11 0.89 -20.57 26.09
N TYR A 12 0.09 -19.76 26.78
CA TYR A 12 -0.48 -20.10 28.10
C TYR A 12 -1.98 -19.79 28.07
N LEU A 13 -2.70 -20.45 27.16
CA LEU A 13 -4.15 -20.51 27.18
C LEU A 13 -4.54 -21.79 27.94
N ILE A 14 -4.70 -21.71 29.25
CA ILE A 14 -5.58 -22.68 29.94
C ILE A 14 -6.99 -22.14 29.76
N GLY A 15 -7.57 -22.45 28.61
CA GLY A 15 -8.91 -22.06 28.22
C GLY A 15 -9.26 -22.86 26.98
N VAL A 16 -10.16 -23.83 27.14
CA VAL A 16 -10.68 -24.65 26.04
C VAL A 16 -11.41 -23.73 25.07
N LEU A 17 -10.72 -23.32 24.01
CA LEU A 17 -11.30 -22.60 22.88
C LEU A 17 -12.01 -23.65 22.00
N ILE A 18 -13.25 -24.02 22.34
CA ILE A 18 -14.11 -24.73 21.38
C ILE A 18 -14.60 -23.66 20.39
N CYS A 19 -13.77 -23.38 19.39
CA CYS A 19 -14.19 -22.66 18.20
C CYS A 19 -15.01 -23.63 17.34
N TYR A 20 -16.32 -23.45 17.34
CA TYR A 20 -17.16 -23.96 16.26
C TYR A 20 -16.82 -23.15 15.02
N ILE A 21 -16.13 -23.75 14.06
CA ILE A 21 -15.82 -23.16 12.76
C ILE A 21 -17.03 -23.46 11.86
N PRO A 22 -17.93 -22.50 11.55
CA PRO A 22 -18.87 -22.69 10.47
C PRO A 22 -18.09 -22.84 9.15
N ASP A 23 -18.46 -23.86 8.36
CA ASP A 23 -17.86 -24.35 7.10
C ASP A 23 -17.84 -23.37 5.92
N THR A 24 -17.56 -22.09 6.16
CA THR A 24 -17.33 -21.12 5.08
C THR A 24 -16.01 -20.40 5.31
N THR A 25 -14.91 -21.14 5.15
CA THR A 25 -13.60 -20.55 4.85
C THR A 25 -13.62 -20.05 3.42
N GLN A 26 -14.24 -18.91 3.17
CA GLN A 26 -13.91 -18.12 1.99
C GLN A 26 -12.98 -17.01 2.45
N ALA A 27 -11.67 -17.27 2.28
CA ALA A 27 -10.67 -16.24 2.34
C ALA A 27 -10.90 -15.33 1.14
N GLN A 28 -11.09 -14.05 1.41
CA GLN A 28 -11.17 -13.05 0.37
C GLN A 28 -9.78 -12.84 -0.27
N TYR A 29 -8.71 -13.01 0.52
CA TYR A 29 -7.32 -12.95 0.04
C TYR A 29 -6.50 -14.18 0.45
N SER A 30 -6.81 -15.32 -0.17
CA SER A 30 -5.82 -16.36 -0.46
C SER A 30 -6.21 -17.06 -1.76
N LEU A 31 -5.28 -17.32 -2.67
CA LEU A 31 -4.42 -18.50 -2.57
C LEU A 31 -2.92 -18.17 -2.70
N PRO A 32 -2.06 -18.69 -1.80
CA PRO A 32 -0.69 -18.96 -2.17
C PRO A 32 -0.69 -20.23 -3.04
N ASN A 33 -0.38 -20.08 -4.31
CA ASN A 33 0.33 -21.08 -5.11
C ASN A 33 1.03 -20.34 -6.23
N GLU A 34 2.35 -20.30 -6.12
CA GLU A 34 3.31 -19.85 -7.14
C GLU A 34 2.92 -18.56 -7.88
N ILE A 35 3.47 -17.42 -7.42
CA ILE A 35 4.20 -16.67 -8.45
C ILE A 35 5.41 -17.55 -8.69
N PRO A 36 5.56 -18.25 -9.83
CA PRO A 36 6.90 -18.49 -10.27
C PRO A 36 7.46 -17.07 -10.35
N LEU A 37 8.42 -16.75 -9.48
CA LEU A 37 9.55 -15.97 -9.95
C LEU A 37 10.04 -16.81 -11.12
N GLY A 38 9.41 -16.60 -12.28
CA GLY A 38 9.82 -17.23 -13.50
C GLY A 38 11.30 -16.93 -13.51
N ASN A 39 12.10 -17.97 -13.67
CA ASN A 39 13.51 -17.88 -13.93
C ASN A 39 13.72 -17.05 -15.20
N LYS A 40 13.40 -15.75 -15.16
CA LYS A 40 14.11 -14.74 -15.90
C LYS A 40 15.39 -14.62 -15.11
N ALA A 41 16.45 -14.98 -15.80
CA ALA A 41 17.82 -14.82 -15.37
C ALA A 41 18.00 -13.52 -14.56
N LEU A 42 18.98 -13.53 -13.66
CA LEU A 42 19.58 -12.38 -12.98
C LEU A 42 20.09 -11.34 -14.01
N ASP A 43 19.19 -10.72 -14.75
CA ASP A 43 19.49 -9.96 -15.96
C ASP A 43 18.67 -8.67 -15.93
N LEU A 44 19.30 -7.62 -15.42
CA LEU A 44 18.84 -6.22 -15.30
C LEU A 44 17.53 -6.01 -14.52
N GLN A 45 17.58 -5.13 -13.51
CA GLN A 45 16.37 -4.58 -12.87
C GLN A 45 15.44 -4.02 -13.98
N PRO A 46 14.22 -4.59 -14.18
CA PRO A 46 13.38 -4.24 -15.33
C PRO A 46 12.94 -2.78 -15.30
N TYR A 47 12.85 -2.23 -14.10
CA TYR A 47 12.46 -0.86 -13.81
C TYR A 47 13.65 -0.11 -13.17
N LEU A 48 13.95 1.07 -13.68
CA LEU A 48 14.87 2.04 -13.07
C LEU A 48 14.15 2.78 -11.95
N PHE A 49 14.81 2.98 -10.80
CA PHE A 49 14.21 3.78 -9.75
C PHE A 49 14.02 5.25 -10.23
N PRO A 50 12.85 5.86 -10.04
CA PRO A 50 12.45 7.06 -10.80
C PRO A 50 13.09 8.37 -10.32
N ILE A 51 13.75 8.38 -9.17
CA ILE A 51 14.48 9.52 -8.59
C ILE A 51 15.86 9.05 -8.17
N ASN A 52 16.92 9.72 -8.64
CA ASN A 52 18.30 9.46 -8.21
C ASN A 52 18.67 7.95 -8.18
N PRO A 53 18.49 7.21 -9.29
CA PRO A 53 18.75 5.77 -9.34
C PRO A 53 20.20 5.42 -9.01
N GLY A 54 20.42 4.23 -8.46
CA GLY A 54 21.73 3.76 -8.01
C GLY A 54 22.23 4.37 -6.69
N SER A 55 21.50 5.33 -6.13
CA SER A 55 21.78 5.91 -4.81
C SER A 55 20.69 5.54 -3.79
N THR A 56 21.01 5.58 -2.50
CA THR A 56 20.02 5.37 -1.45
C THR A 56 18.91 6.42 -1.53
N ASN A 57 17.66 5.96 -1.52
CA ASN A 57 16.46 6.78 -1.52
C ASN A 57 15.56 6.43 -0.32
N PHE A 58 14.64 7.34 0.00
CA PHE A 58 13.74 7.21 1.15
C PHE A 58 12.29 7.39 0.73
N LEU A 59 11.39 6.70 1.42
CA LEU A 59 9.96 6.78 1.19
C LEU A 59 9.25 7.54 2.32
N SER A 60 8.19 8.26 1.94
CA SER A 60 7.22 8.85 2.87
C SER A 60 5.90 8.10 2.91
N GLY A 61 5.70 7.14 1.99
CA GLY A 61 4.55 6.25 2.01
C GLY A 61 4.71 5.05 1.09
N THR A 62 3.95 4.00 1.39
CA THR A 62 3.97 2.70 0.68
C THR A 62 2.58 2.18 0.39
N MET A 63 2.48 1.21 -0.52
CA MET A 63 1.26 0.44 -0.71
C MET A 63 0.89 -0.32 0.57
N GLY A 64 -0.41 -0.54 0.80
CA GLY A 64 -0.91 -1.25 1.99
C GLY A 64 -1.10 -0.35 3.22
N GLU A 65 -0.89 0.96 3.09
CA GLU A 65 -1.23 1.91 4.15
C GLU A 65 -2.74 1.99 4.36
N LEU A 66 -3.16 1.82 5.61
CA LEU A 66 -4.50 2.20 6.02
C LEU A 66 -4.62 3.74 6.01
N ARG A 67 -5.30 4.29 5.00
CA ARG A 67 -5.68 5.70 4.95
C ARG A 67 -7.19 5.86 5.19
N SER A 68 -7.61 7.08 5.51
CA SER A 68 -8.99 7.34 5.95
C SER A 68 -10.05 7.25 4.85
N THR A 69 -9.66 7.33 3.58
CA THR A 69 -10.60 7.51 2.46
C THR A 69 -10.28 6.74 1.19
N HIS A 70 -9.04 6.27 1.00
CA HIS A 70 -8.61 5.59 -0.23
C HIS A 70 -7.42 4.67 0.05
N PHE A 71 -7.16 3.68 -0.80
CA PHE A 71 -5.90 2.95 -0.76
C PHE A 71 -4.75 3.77 -1.36
N HIS A 72 -3.57 3.65 -0.77
CA HIS A 72 -2.36 4.19 -1.36
C HIS A 72 -1.84 3.24 -2.45
N ALA A 73 -2.01 3.63 -3.72
CA ALA A 73 -1.78 2.79 -4.88
C ALA A 73 -0.31 2.72 -5.34
N GLY A 74 0.64 3.20 -4.55
CA GLY A 74 2.04 3.27 -4.98
C GLY A 74 3.02 3.49 -3.84
N ILE A 75 4.14 4.13 -4.17
CA ILE A 75 5.12 4.60 -3.22
C ILE A 75 5.28 6.12 -3.34
N ASP A 76 5.49 6.79 -2.22
CA ASP A 76 5.81 8.21 -2.17
C ASP A 76 7.32 8.35 -1.98
N VAL A 77 8.05 8.66 -3.05
CA VAL A 77 9.51 8.83 -3.06
C VAL A 77 9.86 10.24 -2.62
N ARG A 78 10.68 10.35 -1.58
CA ARG A 78 11.06 11.65 -1.02
C ARG A 78 12.03 12.39 -1.94
N THR A 79 11.82 13.69 -2.05
CA THR A 79 12.70 14.60 -2.80
C THR A 79 13.42 15.58 -1.85
N ASN A 80 13.75 15.10 -0.64
CA ASN A 80 14.35 15.89 0.44
C ASN A 80 13.59 17.19 0.76
N SER A 81 12.26 17.14 0.69
CA SER A 81 11.36 18.29 0.89
C SER A 81 11.57 19.43 -0.11
N MET A 82 12.13 19.13 -1.29
CA MET A 82 12.36 20.09 -2.36
C MET A 82 11.56 19.73 -3.62
N ILE A 83 11.06 20.77 -4.28
CA ILE A 83 10.53 20.71 -5.64
C ILE A 83 11.70 20.74 -6.62
N GLY A 84 11.56 20.10 -7.78
CA GLY A 84 12.51 20.22 -8.88
C GLY A 84 13.45 19.03 -9.08
N ALA A 85 13.29 17.94 -8.33
CA ALA A 85 14.13 16.76 -8.55
C ALA A 85 13.81 16.14 -9.91
N PRO A 86 14.80 15.79 -10.74
CA PRO A 86 14.56 15.13 -12.02
C PRO A 86 13.82 13.80 -11.84
N VAL A 87 12.69 13.64 -12.51
CA VAL A 87 11.90 12.41 -12.54
C VAL A 87 12.21 11.68 -13.84
N LEU A 88 12.62 10.41 -13.71
CA LEU A 88 13.12 9.60 -14.81
C LEU A 88 12.11 8.53 -15.23
N ALA A 89 12.01 8.30 -16.55
CA ALA A 89 11.30 7.16 -17.09
C ALA A 89 11.93 5.85 -16.59
N THR A 90 11.11 5.00 -15.98
CA THR A 90 11.55 3.79 -15.28
C THR A 90 11.96 2.70 -16.27
N GLN A 91 11.34 2.70 -17.44
CA GLN A 91 11.55 1.75 -18.52
C GLN A 91 11.21 2.47 -19.84
N GLN A 92 11.71 1.95 -20.95
CA GLN A 92 11.34 2.45 -22.28
C GLN A 92 9.83 2.29 -22.54
N GLY A 93 9.28 3.12 -23.41
CA GLY A 93 7.87 3.10 -23.76
C GLY A 93 7.46 4.37 -24.46
N TYR A 94 6.23 4.80 -24.24
CA TYR A 94 5.73 6.09 -24.69
C TYR A 94 4.83 6.71 -23.62
N ILE A 95 4.80 8.03 -23.55
CA ILE A 95 3.86 8.75 -22.70
C ILE A 95 2.47 8.55 -23.28
N SER A 96 1.64 7.76 -22.61
CA SER A 96 0.30 7.40 -23.07
C SER A 96 -0.77 8.35 -22.54
N ARG A 97 -0.52 9.00 -21.40
CA ARG A 97 -1.45 9.99 -20.83
C ARG A 97 -0.74 11.06 -20.02
N ILE A 98 -1.25 12.30 -20.10
CA ILE A 98 -0.90 13.42 -19.23
C ILE A 98 -2.15 13.91 -18.52
N ILE A 99 -2.03 14.09 -17.22
CA ILE A 99 -3.06 14.71 -16.38
C ILE A 99 -2.49 16.03 -15.85
N VAL A 100 -3.28 17.09 -15.94
CA VAL A 100 -3.05 18.38 -15.28
C VAL A 100 -4.30 18.69 -14.48
N GLY A 101 -4.18 18.81 -13.16
CA GLY A 101 -5.31 19.12 -12.30
C GLY A 101 -4.90 19.75 -10.98
N ALA A 102 -5.87 20.41 -10.34
CA ALA A 102 -5.69 20.98 -9.00
C ALA A 102 -5.79 19.94 -7.86
N TYR A 103 -6.33 18.75 -8.13
CA TYR A 103 -6.61 17.70 -7.13
C TYR A 103 -6.04 16.34 -7.56
N GLY A 104 -6.20 15.32 -6.70
CA GLY A 104 -5.73 13.97 -6.99
C GLY A 104 -4.21 13.94 -7.21
N TYR A 105 -3.77 13.36 -8.33
CA TYR A 105 -2.36 13.31 -8.70
C TYR A 105 -1.73 14.66 -9.05
N GLY A 106 -2.52 15.73 -9.19
CA GLY A 106 -2.00 17.02 -9.64
C GLY A 106 -1.56 16.95 -11.10
N HIS A 107 -0.28 17.21 -11.35
CA HIS A 107 0.33 16.96 -12.65
C HIS A 107 0.90 15.53 -12.67
N ALA A 108 0.48 14.73 -13.64
CA ALA A 108 0.95 13.36 -13.78
C ALA A 108 1.32 12.98 -15.21
N VAL A 109 2.34 12.14 -15.32
CA VAL A 109 2.72 11.44 -16.56
C VAL A 109 2.41 9.96 -16.37
N ILE A 110 1.80 9.33 -17.38
CA ILE A 110 1.66 7.87 -17.46
C ILE A 110 2.42 7.38 -18.68
N ILE A 111 3.28 6.39 -18.51
CA ILE A 111 4.06 5.75 -19.57
C ILE A 111 3.58 4.32 -19.73
N THR A 112 3.20 3.93 -20.94
CA THR A 112 2.89 2.52 -21.27
C THR A 112 4.16 1.84 -21.78
N HIS A 113 4.44 0.65 -21.25
CA HIS A 113 5.66 -0.10 -21.52
C HIS A 113 5.40 -1.33 -22.41
N PRO A 114 6.44 -1.82 -23.13
CA PRO A 114 6.30 -3.01 -23.99
C PRO A 114 5.97 -4.31 -23.26
N ASP A 115 6.17 -4.39 -21.94
CA ASP A 115 5.85 -5.58 -21.14
C ASP A 115 4.38 -5.66 -20.72
N GLY A 116 3.55 -4.70 -21.15
CA GLY A 116 2.12 -4.63 -20.87
C GLY A 116 1.77 -3.83 -19.61
N ASN A 117 2.77 -3.44 -18.81
CA ASN A 117 2.55 -2.57 -17.66
C ASN A 117 2.58 -1.09 -18.06
N SER A 118 2.14 -0.25 -17.14
CA SER A 118 2.36 1.20 -17.20
C SER A 118 2.97 1.72 -15.90
N SER A 119 3.65 2.86 -15.96
CA SER A 119 4.13 3.58 -14.79
C SER A 119 3.50 4.96 -14.70
N LEU A 120 3.09 5.36 -13.50
CA LEU A 120 2.55 6.68 -13.21
C LEU A 120 3.53 7.49 -12.34
N TYR A 121 3.65 8.77 -12.67
CA TYR A 121 4.48 9.76 -11.99
C TYR A 121 3.63 10.96 -11.60
N GLY A 122 3.21 11.04 -10.33
CA GLY A 122 2.31 12.06 -9.82
C GLY A 122 3.01 13.23 -9.11
N HIS A 123 2.22 14.26 -8.81
CA HIS A 123 2.60 15.47 -8.07
C HIS A 123 3.72 16.29 -8.72
N LEU A 124 3.88 16.20 -10.04
CA LEU A 124 4.95 16.89 -10.76
C LEU A 124 4.78 18.42 -10.71
N ASP A 125 5.89 19.15 -10.73
CA ASP A 125 5.88 20.61 -10.90
C ASP A 125 5.77 20.95 -12.38
N LYS A 126 6.61 20.31 -13.20
CA LYS A 126 6.75 20.57 -14.64
C LYS A 126 6.97 19.29 -15.42
N PHE A 127 6.40 19.24 -16.62
CA PHE A 127 6.76 18.26 -17.64
C PHE A 127 8.06 18.66 -18.36
N LYS A 128 8.75 17.68 -18.95
CA LYS A 128 9.96 17.88 -19.75
C LYS A 128 9.81 17.23 -21.14
N GLY A 129 10.69 17.61 -22.06
CA GLY A 129 10.66 17.11 -23.44
C GLY A 129 9.54 17.73 -24.31
N LEU A 130 9.29 17.11 -25.45
CA LEU A 130 8.32 17.60 -26.45
C LEU A 130 6.88 17.65 -25.93
N VAL A 131 6.51 16.73 -25.02
CA VAL A 131 5.18 16.69 -24.42
C VAL A 131 4.86 17.98 -23.65
N ALA A 132 5.85 18.63 -23.02
CA ALA A 132 5.63 19.86 -22.26
C ALA A 132 5.11 21.00 -23.13
N ALA A 133 5.66 21.16 -24.34
CA ALA A 133 5.20 22.15 -25.31
C ALA A 133 3.81 21.81 -25.84
N HIS A 134 3.53 20.53 -26.08
CA HIS A 134 2.21 20.07 -26.51
C HIS A 134 1.13 20.37 -25.45
N VAL A 135 1.40 20.04 -24.18
CA VAL A 135 0.49 20.34 -23.05
C VAL A 135 0.20 21.83 -22.96
N LEU A 136 1.23 22.69 -23.05
CA LEU A 136 1.05 24.14 -23.01
C LEU A 136 0.15 24.63 -24.16
N ASN A 137 0.37 24.14 -25.38
CA ASN A 137 -0.45 24.50 -26.53
C ASN A 137 -1.91 24.05 -26.35
N GLU A 138 -2.15 22.86 -25.82
CA GLU A 138 -3.48 22.35 -25.50
C GLU A 138 -4.19 23.18 -24.43
N GLN A 139 -3.47 23.65 -23.40
CA GLN A 139 -4.03 24.55 -22.38
C GLN A 139 -4.49 25.87 -22.99
N TYR A 140 -3.68 26.48 -23.86
CA TYR A 140 -4.05 27.72 -24.56
C TYR A 140 -5.23 27.52 -25.52
N ALA A 141 -5.23 26.41 -26.27
CA ALA A 141 -6.30 26.10 -27.21
C ALA A 141 -7.64 25.89 -26.51
N LYS A 142 -7.64 25.13 -25.40
CA LYS A 142 -8.85 24.83 -24.61
C LYS A 142 -9.23 25.95 -23.64
N LYS A 143 -8.34 26.91 -23.39
CA LYS A 143 -8.46 27.95 -22.36
C LYS A 143 -8.78 27.34 -20.98
N SER A 144 -8.20 26.19 -20.70
CA SER A 144 -8.38 25.42 -19.47
C SER A 144 -7.02 25.12 -18.86
N PHE A 145 -6.92 25.27 -17.54
CA PHE A 145 -5.75 24.80 -16.79
C PHE A 145 -5.77 23.27 -16.67
N ASP A 146 -6.94 22.72 -16.33
CA ASP A 146 -7.12 21.28 -16.19
C ASP A 146 -7.15 20.61 -17.55
N LEU A 147 -6.38 19.53 -17.68
CA LEU A 147 -6.26 18.73 -18.90
C LEU A 147 -6.17 17.25 -18.57
N ASP A 148 -6.72 16.47 -19.48
CA ASP A 148 -6.56 15.01 -19.52
C ASP A 148 -6.36 14.63 -20.99
N LEU A 149 -5.12 14.30 -21.34
CA LEU A 149 -4.69 14.07 -22.72
C LEU A 149 -4.19 12.63 -22.85
N ASN A 150 -4.67 11.92 -23.88
CA ASN A 150 -4.20 10.59 -24.24
C ASN A 150 -3.43 10.64 -25.55
N PHE A 151 -2.43 9.77 -25.70
CA PHE A 151 -1.52 9.75 -26.84
C PHE A 151 -1.34 8.35 -27.40
N THR A 152 -0.98 8.29 -28.68
CA THR A 152 -0.62 7.05 -29.38
C THR A 152 0.88 6.75 -29.24
N PRO A 153 1.31 5.48 -29.42
CA PRO A 153 2.70 5.06 -29.25
C PRO A 153 3.75 5.92 -29.96
N ASP A 154 3.45 6.43 -31.15
CA ASP A 154 4.42 7.16 -31.99
C ASP A 154 4.58 8.64 -31.63
N GLN A 155 3.75 9.21 -30.74
CA GLN A 155 3.76 10.65 -30.49
C GLN A 155 4.88 11.10 -29.55
N PHE A 156 5.03 10.41 -28.41
CA PHE A 156 5.96 10.79 -27.35
C PHE A 156 6.73 9.57 -26.81
N PRO A 157 7.59 8.94 -27.63
CA PRO A 157 8.43 7.84 -27.18
C PRO A 157 9.43 8.32 -26.13
N VAL A 158 9.76 7.44 -25.19
CA VAL A 158 10.73 7.70 -24.11
C VAL A 158 11.60 6.47 -23.89
N GLN A 159 12.88 6.71 -23.61
CA GLN A 159 13.84 5.70 -23.24
C GLN A 159 13.96 5.61 -21.72
N ARG A 160 14.37 4.44 -21.22
CA ARG A 160 14.69 4.25 -19.79
C ARG A 160 15.76 5.27 -19.37
N GLY A 161 15.46 6.03 -18.32
CA GLY A 161 16.34 7.09 -17.80
C GLY A 161 16.11 8.48 -18.36
N ASP A 162 15.23 8.65 -19.35
CA ASP A 162 14.87 9.99 -19.85
C ASP A 162 14.20 10.82 -18.75
N THR A 163 14.58 12.10 -18.65
CA THR A 163 13.89 13.02 -17.73
C THR A 163 12.54 13.44 -18.32
N ILE A 164 11.45 12.97 -17.71
CA ILE A 164 10.08 13.22 -18.16
C ILE A 164 9.41 14.40 -17.44
N GLY A 165 9.97 14.79 -16.31
CA GLY A 165 9.43 15.87 -15.49
C GLY A 165 10.33 16.24 -14.33
N LEU A 166 9.86 17.21 -13.56
CA LEU A 166 10.44 17.59 -12.29
C LEU A 166 9.44 17.32 -11.18
N SER A 167 9.90 16.72 -10.08
CA SER A 167 9.07 16.48 -8.91
C SER A 167 8.50 17.78 -8.37
N GLY A 168 7.33 17.72 -7.75
CA GLY A 168 6.63 18.91 -7.31
C GLY A 168 5.86 18.69 -6.03
N ASN A 169 4.78 19.46 -5.90
CA ASN A 169 3.81 19.39 -4.82
C ASN A 169 2.40 19.71 -5.31
N THR A 170 2.09 19.39 -6.58
CA THR A 170 0.79 19.69 -7.19
C THR A 170 -0.25 18.66 -6.76
N GLY A 171 -1.54 19.03 -6.82
CA GLY A 171 -2.63 18.12 -6.44
C GLY A 171 -2.76 17.89 -4.94
N GLY A 172 -3.26 16.71 -4.57
CA GLY A 172 -3.52 16.29 -3.19
C GLY A 172 -2.27 15.86 -2.43
N SER A 173 -1.24 16.70 -2.38
CA SER A 173 0.05 16.41 -1.73
C SER A 173 0.25 17.22 -0.44
N ALA A 174 0.71 16.57 0.64
CA ALA A 174 1.01 17.23 1.91
C ALA A 174 2.41 17.89 1.96
N GLY A 175 3.29 17.58 1.00
CA GLY A 175 4.63 18.16 0.89
C GLY A 175 5.42 17.58 -0.29
N PRO A 176 6.52 18.20 -0.73
CA PRO A 176 7.20 17.80 -1.96
C PRO A 176 7.69 16.35 -1.96
N HIS A 177 7.22 15.58 -2.94
CA HIS A 177 7.58 14.18 -3.19
C HIS A 177 7.22 13.78 -4.63
N LEU A 178 7.63 12.58 -5.05
CA LEU A 178 7.11 11.92 -6.24
C LEU A 178 6.18 10.80 -5.79
N HIS A 179 4.93 10.81 -6.24
CA HIS A 179 4.08 9.63 -6.16
C HIS A 179 4.37 8.73 -7.37
N PHE A 180 4.70 7.47 -7.14
CA PHE A 180 5.09 6.52 -8.19
C PHE A 180 4.29 5.23 -8.08
N GLU A 181 3.74 4.81 -9.22
CA GLU A 181 2.98 3.57 -9.34
C GLU A 181 3.50 2.75 -10.53
N ILE A 182 3.33 1.43 -10.42
CA ILE A 182 3.36 0.51 -11.56
C ILE A 182 1.97 -0.11 -11.64
N ARG A 183 1.38 -0.18 -12.83
CA ARG A 183 0.06 -0.75 -13.05
C ARG A 183 0.11 -1.84 -14.09
N ASP A 184 -0.70 -2.88 -13.91
CA ASP A 184 -0.88 -3.91 -14.92
C ASP A 184 -1.76 -3.44 -16.09
N SER A 185 -1.97 -4.32 -17.07
CA SER A 185 -2.81 -4.06 -18.24
C SER A 185 -4.30 -3.82 -17.92
N ASN A 186 -4.77 -4.22 -16.73
CA ASN A 186 -6.13 -3.96 -16.25
C ASN A 186 -6.20 -2.63 -15.48
N ASN A 187 -5.10 -1.86 -15.46
CA ASN A 187 -4.96 -0.63 -14.70
C ASN A 187 -5.06 -0.85 -13.17
N PHE A 188 -4.79 -2.07 -12.68
CA PHE A 188 -4.64 -2.32 -11.25
C PHE A 188 -3.24 -1.92 -10.82
N ALA A 189 -3.14 -1.16 -9.74
CA ALA A 189 -1.84 -0.75 -9.22
C ALA A 189 -1.16 -1.92 -8.52
N LEU A 190 0.10 -2.17 -8.85
CA LEU A 190 0.94 -3.23 -8.31
C LEU A 190 1.91 -2.63 -7.29
N ASN A 191 2.25 -3.38 -6.24
CA ASN A 191 3.23 -2.93 -5.24
C ASN A 191 4.60 -2.65 -5.90
N PRO A 192 5.05 -1.39 -6.00
CA PRO A 192 6.32 -1.08 -6.67
C PRO A 192 7.53 -1.72 -5.98
N LEU A 193 7.45 -1.98 -4.67
CA LEU A 193 8.54 -2.62 -3.90
C LEU A 193 8.70 -4.12 -4.21
N ALA A 194 7.76 -4.72 -4.94
CA ALA A 194 7.88 -6.07 -5.46
C ALA A 194 8.84 -6.16 -6.67
N PHE A 195 9.14 -5.04 -7.34
CA PHE A 195 9.98 -4.99 -8.54
C PHE A 195 11.49 -4.88 -8.27
N GLY A 196 11.90 -4.99 -7.00
CA GLY A 196 13.30 -5.24 -6.64
C GLY A 196 14.19 -4.00 -6.45
N PHE A 197 13.62 -2.80 -6.38
CA PHE A 197 14.38 -1.55 -6.21
C PHE A 197 15.39 -1.61 -5.06
N THR A 198 16.68 -1.54 -5.39
CA THR A 198 17.78 -1.69 -4.42
C THR A 198 18.10 -0.41 -3.66
N GLU A 199 17.59 0.72 -4.16
CA GLU A 199 17.72 2.07 -3.62
C GLU A 199 16.97 2.24 -2.30
N ILE A 200 15.92 1.44 -2.09
CA ILE A 200 15.17 1.38 -0.84
C ILE A 200 15.78 0.30 0.04
N LYS A 201 16.32 0.70 1.18
CA LYS A 201 16.82 -0.21 2.21
C LYS A 201 15.77 -0.37 3.29
N ASP A 202 15.46 -1.61 3.65
CA ASP A 202 14.57 -1.91 4.74
C ASP A 202 15.05 -3.14 5.50
N PHE A 203 15.60 -2.90 6.69
CA PHE A 203 16.03 -3.90 7.65
C PHE A 203 15.20 -3.85 8.94
N LEU A 204 14.15 -3.02 8.99
CA LEU A 204 13.34 -2.85 10.19
C LEU A 204 12.15 -3.80 10.16
N PRO A 205 11.89 -4.52 11.26
CA PRO A 205 10.66 -5.27 11.39
C PRO A 205 9.47 -4.34 11.62
N PRO A 206 8.25 -4.74 11.23
CA PRO A 206 7.03 -4.06 11.61
C PRO A 206 6.89 -3.87 13.11
N PHE A 207 6.18 -2.82 13.49
CA PHE A 207 5.96 -2.42 14.86
C PHE A 207 4.50 -2.64 15.26
N ALA A 208 4.27 -3.60 16.17
CA ALA A 208 2.94 -3.87 16.71
C ALA A 208 2.73 -3.14 18.04
N ILE A 209 1.55 -2.54 18.21
CA ILE A 209 1.23 -1.66 19.35
C ILE A 209 0.15 -2.30 20.22
N LYS A 210 -0.98 -2.66 19.62
CA LYS A 210 -2.13 -3.20 20.33
C LYS A 210 -2.83 -4.28 19.52
N VAL A 211 -3.49 -5.18 20.24
CA VAL A 211 -4.60 -5.97 19.68
C VAL A 211 -5.91 -5.49 20.28
N ALA A 212 -6.99 -5.62 19.53
CA ALA A 212 -8.34 -5.47 20.03
C ALA A 212 -9.12 -6.76 19.81
N LEU A 213 -9.94 -7.11 20.80
CA LEU A 213 -10.90 -8.20 20.70
C LEU A 213 -12.30 -7.61 20.75
N THR A 214 -13.14 -7.99 19.78
CA THR A 214 -14.52 -7.52 19.62
C THR A 214 -15.47 -8.71 19.71
N THR A 215 -16.43 -8.68 20.63
CA THR A 215 -17.49 -9.69 20.70
C THR A 215 -18.45 -9.56 19.53
N MET A 216 -18.55 -10.59 18.67
CA MET A 216 -19.31 -10.54 17.42
C MET A 216 -20.73 -11.10 17.53
N ASP A 217 -21.07 -11.75 18.65
CA ASP A 217 -22.42 -12.26 18.93
C ASP A 217 -22.79 -12.04 20.40
N ILE A 218 -24.08 -12.16 20.72
CA ILE A 218 -24.64 -11.87 22.05
C ILE A 218 -24.11 -12.78 23.18
N ASN A 219 -23.58 -13.95 22.84
CA ASN A 219 -23.04 -14.92 23.80
C ASN A 219 -21.54 -14.75 24.02
N SER A 220 -20.84 -14.07 23.12
CA SER A 220 -19.40 -13.83 23.22
C SER A 220 -19.01 -12.96 24.41
N ARG A 221 -17.91 -13.30 25.09
CA ARG A 221 -17.33 -12.48 26.15
C ARG A 221 -15.81 -12.34 25.98
N VAL A 222 -15.30 -11.21 26.45
CA VAL A 222 -13.87 -10.97 26.67
C VAL A 222 -13.71 -10.50 28.12
N ASN A 223 -13.03 -11.30 28.93
CA ASN A 223 -12.93 -11.15 30.39
C ASN A 223 -14.32 -10.90 31.01
N ASP A 224 -15.27 -11.80 30.70
CA ASP A 224 -16.68 -11.80 31.14
C ASP A 224 -17.51 -10.56 30.74
N ARG A 225 -17.01 -9.75 29.79
CA ARG A 225 -17.72 -8.56 29.30
C ARG A 225 -18.05 -8.66 27.82
N PHE A 226 -19.17 -8.07 27.43
CA PHE A 226 -19.56 -7.84 26.05
C PHE A 226 -19.01 -6.48 25.57
N GLY A 227 -18.44 -6.42 24.37
CA GLY A 227 -17.93 -5.19 23.76
C GLY A 227 -16.61 -5.38 23.01
N ARG A 228 -15.91 -4.26 22.79
CA ARG A 228 -14.58 -4.18 22.18
C ARG A 228 -13.55 -3.73 23.20
N PHE A 229 -12.47 -4.47 23.35
CA PHE A 229 -11.44 -4.22 24.35
C PHE A 229 -10.05 -4.19 23.70
N GLU A 230 -9.23 -3.21 24.07
CA GLU A 230 -7.87 -3.03 23.56
C GLU A 230 -6.84 -3.50 24.58
N PHE A 231 -5.79 -4.18 24.11
CA PHE A 231 -4.71 -4.71 24.92
C PHE A 231 -3.37 -4.27 24.31
N ASN A 232 -2.50 -3.69 25.14
CA ASN A 232 -1.17 -3.30 24.71
C ASN A 232 -0.29 -4.53 24.56
N LEU A 233 0.47 -4.57 23.48
CA LEU A 233 1.50 -5.57 23.26
C LEU A 233 2.81 -5.11 23.91
N VAL A 234 3.57 -6.07 24.42
CA VAL A 234 4.91 -5.86 24.96
C VAL A 234 5.90 -6.59 24.06
N LYS A 235 6.99 -5.91 23.69
CA LYS A 235 8.05 -6.52 22.90
C LYS A 235 8.78 -7.57 23.74
N SER A 236 8.90 -8.79 23.23
CA SER A 236 9.63 -9.90 23.83
C SER A 236 10.61 -10.47 22.82
N GLY A 237 11.88 -10.06 22.98
CA GLY A 237 12.94 -10.28 22.00
C GLY A 237 12.55 -9.70 20.64
N ASN A 238 12.33 -10.61 19.70
CA ASN A 238 11.99 -10.30 18.32
C ASN A 238 10.47 -10.31 18.05
N THR A 239 9.66 -10.73 19.03
CA THR A 239 8.20 -10.85 18.88
C THR A 239 7.46 -9.86 19.77
N TYR A 240 6.13 -9.85 19.67
CA TYR A 240 5.24 -9.08 20.54
C TYR A 240 4.28 -10.04 21.25
N ILE A 241 4.12 -9.87 22.56
CA ILE A 241 3.27 -10.73 23.39
C ILE A 241 2.25 -9.90 24.15
N LEU A 242 1.18 -10.56 24.57
CA LEU A 242 0.29 -10.05 25.60
C LEU A 242 0.92 -10.36 26.98
N PRO A 243 1.08 -9.37 27.87
CA PRO A 243 1.71 -9.59 29.16
C PRO A 243 0.83 -10.40 30.13
N ASN A 244 -0.49 -10.43 29.89
CA ASN A 244 -1.45 -11.17 30.69
C ASN A 244 -2.37 -11.99 29.76
N PRO A 245 -2.84 -13.17 30.19
CA PRO A 245 -3.87 -13.91 29.48
C PRO A 245 -5.15 -13.08 29.30
N ILE A 246 -5.83 -13.30 28.17
CA ILE A 246 -7.16 -12.78 27.91
C ILE A 246 -8.11 -13.96 27.85
N PHE A 247 -9.15 -13.95 28.66
CA PHE A 247 -10.20 -14.95 28.60
C PHE A 247 -11.23 -14.52 27.57
N ALA A 248 -11.43 -15.30 26.52
CA ALA A 248 -12.40 -15.00 25.48
C ALA A 248 -13.17 -16.26 25.09
N ASN A 249 -14.48 -16.12 24.89
CA ASN A 249 -15.36 -17.20 24.44
C ASN A 249 -16.40 -16.68 23.43
N GLY A 250 -16.95 -17.58 22.60
CA GLY A 250 -17.88 -17.24 21.52
C GLY A 250 -17.17 -16.76 20.25
N LYS A 251 -17.91 -16.14 19.32
CA LYS A 251 -17.35 -15.53 18.11
C LYS A 251 -16.66 -14.21 18.44
N ILE A 252 -15.34 -14.16 18.23
CA ILE A 252 -14.48 -13.01 18.57
C ILE A 252 -13.77 -12.50 17.31
N GLY A 253 -13.93 -11.22 17.03
CA GLY A 253 -13.15 -10.51 16.01
C GLY A 253 -11.83 -10.04 16.61
N ILE A 254 -10.73 -10.28 15.90
CA ILE A 254 -9.39 -9.82 16.27
C ILE A 254 -9.00 -8.65 15.38
N GLU A 255 -8.42 -7.62 15.99
CA GLU A 255 -7.97 -6.41 15.31
C GLU A 255 -6.54 -6.06 15.73
N LEU A 256 -5.71 -5.56 14.80
CA LEU A 256 -4.29 -5.28 15.03
C LEU A 256 -3.97 -3.81 14.72
N LEU A 257 -3.53 -3.08 15.74
CA LEU A 257 -2.87 -1.79 15.57
C LEU A 257 -1.36 -2.03 15.45
N ALA A 258 -0.88 -1.99 14.21
CA ALA A 258 0.52 -2.14 13.86
C ALA A 258 0.82 -1.35 12.58
N HIS A 259 2.08 -1.06 12.34
CA HIS A 259 2.55 -0.40 11.13
C HIS A 259 3.95 -0.87 10.79
N ASP A 260 4.29 -0.86 9.50
CA ASP A 260 5.66 -1.11 9.08
C ASP A 260 6.50 0.17 9.16
N ARG A 261 7.82 0.03 9.06
CA ARG A 261 8.77 1.13 9.01
C ARG A 261 9.85 0.81 7.99
N ILE A 262 10.28 1.81 7.26
CA ILE A 262 11.44 1.71 6.39
C ILE A 262 12.62 2.41 7.05
N ASP A 263 13.84 1.92 6.81
CA ASP A 263 15.05 2.50 7.38
C ASP A 263 15.17 4.00 7.12
N ARG A 264 15.60 4.72 8.17
CA ARG A 264 15.82 6.17 8.15
C ARG A 264 14.60 6.97 7.68
N SER A 265 13.40 6.38 7.76
CA SER A 265 12.13 7.05 7.57
C SER A 265 11.44 7.25 8.93
N GLN A 266 10.83 8.43 9.09
CA GLN A 266 9.98 8.77 10.24
C GLN A 266 8.50 8.46 9.97
N PHE A 267 8.18 8.04 8.73
CA PHE A 267 6.84 7.73 8.30
C PHE A 267 6.45 6.29 8.64
N ARG A 268 5.16 6.10 8.89
CA ARG A 268 4.58 4.77 9.12
C ARG A 268 4.21 4.19 7.76
N CYS A 269 4.69 3.01 7.46
CA CYS A 269 4.41 2.30 6.23
C CYS A 269 3.27 1.29 6.45
N GLY A 270 2.64 0.91 5.35
CA GLY A 270 1.58 -0.09 5.33
C GLY A 270 2.07 -1.49 5.69
N LEU A 271 1.15 -2.34 6.15
CA LEU A 271 1.41 -3.78 6.27
C LEU A 271 0.87 -4.47 5.03
N ASN A 272 1.75 -4.87 4.12
CA ASN A 272 1.33 -5.54 2.88
C ASN A 272 0.86 -6.97 3.11
N TYR A 273 1.28 -7.62 4.20
CA TYR A 273 0.89 -9.00 4.51
C TYR A 273 0.61 -9.15 6.01
N ILE A 274 -0.54 -9.72 6.34
CA ILE A 274 -0.94 -10.07 7.70
C ILE A 274 -1.50 -11.49 7.66
N GLU A 275 -1.06 -12.33 8.60
CA GLU A 275 -1.59 -13.68 8.79
C GLU A 275 -1.92 -13.89 10.27
N LEU A 276 -3.10 -14.42 10.53
CA LEU A 276 -3.57 -14.80 11.85
C LEU A 276 -3.66 -16.32 11.93
N LEU A 277 -3.02 -16.87 12.96
CA LEU A 277 -3.05 -18.30 13.23
C LEU A 277 -3.74 -18.59 14.57
N ALA A 278 -4.56 -19.64 14.60
CA ALA A 278 -5.07 -20.27 15.81
C ALA A 278 -4.51 -21.69 15.90
N ASP A 279 -3.81 -22.02 16.99
CA ASP A 279 -3.13 -23.31 17.20
C ASP A 279 -2.27 -23.77 16.01
N SER A 280 -1.58 -22.81 15.36
CA SER A 280 -0.78 -23.00 14.13
C SER A 280 -1.55 -23.19 12.83
N THR A 281 -2.88 -23.17 12.87
CA THR A 281 -3.72 -23.17 11.67
C THR A 281 -3.99 -21.73 11.24
N SER A 282 -3.71 -21.40 9.98
CA SER A 282 -4.04 -20.09 9.40
C SER A 282 -5.56 -19.93 9.32
N ILE A 283 -6.11 -18.90 9.95
CA ILE A 283 -7.55 -18.62 10.00
C ILE A 283 -7.94 -17.31 9.32
N PHE A 284 -6.96 -16.45 9.02
CA PHE A 284 -7.15 -15.23 8.25
C PHE A 284 -5.84 -14.80 7.61
N THR A 285 -5.92 -14.34 6.36
CA THR A 285 -4.81 -13.73 5.63
C THR A 285 -5.30 -12.46 4.94
N GLN A 286 -4.46 -11.43 4.94
CA GLN A 286 -4.63 -10.22 4.16
C GLN A 286 -3.33 -9.95 3.41
N GLU A 287 -3.41 -9.77 2.10
CA GLU A 287 -2.29 -9.39 1.25
C GLU A 287 -2.68 -8.20 0.36
N ILE A 288 -2.02 -7.05 0.55
CA ILE A 288 -2.23 -5.83 -0.24
C ILE A 288 -0.99 -5.61 -1.10
N ASN A 289 -0.90 -6.36 -2.19
CA ASN A 289 0.15 -6.22 -3.21
C ASN A 289 -0.37 -5.74 -4.56
N GLN A 290 -1.68 -5.59 -4.67
CA GLN A 290 -2.37 -5.03 -5.83
C GLN A 290 -3.60 -4.24 -5.33
N ILE A 291 -3.96 -3.17 -6.03
CA ILE A 291 -5.13 -2.34 -5.72
C ILE A 291 -5.93 -2.14 -7.00
N ASN A 292 -7.20 -2.52 -6.96
CA ASN A 292 -8.20 -2.08 -7.91
C ASN A 292 -8.70 -0.68 -7.49
N PHE A 293 -8.60 0.32 -8.38
CA PHE A 293 -9.03 1.68 -8.08
C PHE A 293 -10.55 1.79 -7.84
N GLU A 294 -11.34 0.88 -8.38
CA GLU A 294 -12.80 0.85 -8.19
C GLU A 294 -13.19 0.54 -6.73
N GLU A 295 -12.36 -0.22 -6.03
CA GLU A 295 -12.54 -0.60 -4.62
C GLU A 295 -11.86 0.38 -3.66
N SER A 296 -11.25 1.46 -4.18
CA SER A 296 -10.32 2.25 -3.38
C SER A 296 -10.99 2.89 -2.15
N TYR A 297 -12.25 3.30 -2.31
CA TYR A 297 -13.06 3.93 -1.27
C TYR A 297 -13.57 2.97 -0.20
N ASP A 298 -13.44 1.66 -0.42
CA ASP A 298 -13.86 0.61 0.52
C ASP A 298 -12.80 0.29 1.57
N ILE A 299 -11.64 0.96 1.56
CA ILE A 299 -10.60 0.80 2.60
C ILE A 299 -11.11 0.89 4.05
N PRO A 300 -12.14 1.70 4.41
CA PRO A 300 -12.63 1.72 5.78
C PRO A 300 -13.15 0.36 6.27
N TRP A 301 -13.52 -0.56 5.39
CA TRP A 301 -13.95 -1.92 5.74
C TRP A 301 -12.83 -2.75 6.37
N LEU A 302 -11.57 -2.47 6.02
CA LEU A 302 -10.39 -3.09 6.64
C LEU A 302 -10.13 -2.58 8.07
N MET A 303 -10.90 -1.61 8.55
CA MET A 303 -10.68 -0.96 9.83
C MET A 303 -11.91 -0.94 10.74
N ASP A 304 -11.66 -0.79 12.05
CA ASP A 304 -12.72 -0.34 12.95
C ASP A 304 -13.01 1.16 12.74
N PHE A 305 -14.08 1.44 11.99
CA PHE A 305 -14.47 2.81 11.61
C PHE A 305 -14.75 3.72 12.81
N LYS A 306 -15.33 3.17 13.89
CA LYS A 306 -15.64 3.94 15.11
C LYS A 306 -14.35 4.44 15.77
N THR A 307 -13.36 3.57 15.93
CA THR A 307 -12.05 3.95 16.49
C THR A 307 -11.29 4.91 15.58
N LEU A 308 -11.34 4.70 14.25
CA LEU A 308 -10.78 5.62 13.27
C LEU A 308 -11.36 7.04 13.44
N LYS A 309 -12.69 7.18 13.49
CA LYS A 309 -13.35 8.49 13.57
C LYS A 309 -13.20 9.19 14.92
N THR A 310 -13.24 8.42 16.02
CA THR A 310 -13.21 9.02 17.37
C THR A 310 -11.81 9.25 17.91
N ARG A 311 -10.83 8.44 17.50
CA ARG A 311 -9.47 8.45 18.08
C ARG A 311 -8.35 8.53 17.04
N GLY A 312 -8.66 8.44 15.75
CA GLY A 312 -7.66 8.46 14.68
C GLY A 312 -6.75 7.23 14.64
N LEU A 313 -7.08 6.17 15.38
CA LEU A 313 -6.30 4.93 15.39
C LEU A 313 -6.82 3.96 14.33
N ARG A 314 -5.89 3.31 13.64
CA ARG A 314 -6.16 2.43 12.50
C ARG A 314 -5.81 1.00 12.88
N PHE A 315 -6.81 0.28 13.38
CA PHE A 315 -6.68 -1.15 13.59
C PHE A 315 -7.04 -1.87 12.30
N ASN A 316 -6.16 -2.74 11.80
CA ASN A 316 -6.51 -3.72 10.78
C ASN A 316 -7.52 -4.69 11.41
N LYS A 317 -8.61 -5.00 10.72
CA LYS A 317 -9.48 -6.13 11.09
C LYS A 317 -8.89 -7.41 10.53
N LEU A 318 -8.79 -8.43 11.37
CA LEU A 318 -8.27 -9.75 11.00
C LEU A 318 -9.44 -10.73 10.84
N TYR A 319 -10.53 -10.22 10.27
CA TYR A 319 -11.79 -10.90 10.00
C TYR A 319 -12.55 -10.10 8.95
N VAL A 320 -13.39 -10.80 8.18
CA VAL A 320 -14.28 -10.17 7.20
C VAL A 320 -15.53 -9.68 7.93
N SER A 321 -15.81 -8.37 7.82
CA SER A 321 -17.06 -7.79 8.33
C SER A 321 -18.22 -8.17 7.41
N ASP A 322 -19.41 -8.33 7.99
CA ASP A 322 -20.62 -8.56 7.18
C ASP A 322 -20.83 -7.39 6.20
N GLY A 323 -21.15 -7.71 4.95
CA GLY A 323 -21.31 -6.75 3.86
C GLY A 323 -20.01 -6.09 3.35
N ASN A 324 -18.83 -6.62 3.69
CA ASN A 324 -17.57 -6.16 3.10
C ASN A 324 -17.59 -6.40 1.57
N PRO A 325 -17.53 -5.35 0.73
CA PRO A 325 -17.62 -5.49 -0.72
C PRO A 325 -16.26 -5.76 -1.38
N LEU A 326 -15.17 -5.58 -0.64
CA LEU A 326 -13.84 -5.90 -1.12
C LEU A 326 -13.83 -7.38 -1.53
N SER A 327 -13.11 -7.72 -2.59
CA SER A 327 -13.05 -9.08 -3.14
C SER A 327 -11.70 -9.74 -3.03
#